data_AF-A0A8J3FWH3-F1
#
_entry.id   AF-A0A8J3FWH3-F1
#
_cell.length_a   1.000
_cell.length_b   1.000
_cell.length_c   1.000
_cell.angle_alpha   90.00
_cell.angle_beta   90.00
_cell.angle_gamma   90.00
#
_symmetry.space_group_name_H-M   'P 1'
#
loop_
_entity.id
_entity.type
_entity.pdbx_description
1 polymer ?
#
loop_
_entity_poly.entity_id
_entity_poly.type
_entity_poly.pdbx_seq_one_letter_code
_entity_poly.pdbx_strand_id
1 'polypeptide(L)'
;MGTIAPYKAILAQQEAKFRKLLLGGKESAFGLALQRTVIDILRSELAHPKSVLVWDSMGPDPKFGVTGPPRWVLSAQEKAHNRISPHYMTPEQLARKWDEYRDLRLEMLKWGQVKPRVIKDKQRGIQYLILGADPLVGKIMRILSDELDVWVRAQPNTRTLATDSPMVGLAKMLHERPDLSMLLRIAQTLPLDVEVSSIPVDRPAFVEAIELAVGLIPVVGNVVAAYEAWAGEDLFGYKLSDVERGVLAASVLLPTAGRLVKGGRALYTEARLVSMYGKDAAAWARATGASGRGLARRDALGVVGRAEQTIRGGSSLTGTLLKESADAVPKLAKGGAPKLTTTVDQVTADLWRELSSAHTVLRSLDEPALERILAKGPNVDHLKGQLLEELVESRLVPWLSTRHGGFALGIAIPAGKKLEFIPGHLIRDVNGRQLTDGILAYRDSGNLVIAAVFEAKAGKRAARELSHSKGGISSLTKDELAELRANAKDVWRDLRDEAKAAGKPFTKKLDDVMKEYALSERGGQVRRDIERLAEATAGTSKIRVGSQEIPVRFSPTKTKFFGVVPRDLSAKTIKTLEGQLAAEKVTYEILGLDITASTLKQIAAKLKEPAAKLATAAP
;
A
#
# COMPACT_ATOMS: atom_id res chain seq x y z
N MET A 1 -23.44 43.28 29.69
CA MET A 1 -22.91 42.58 28.49
C MET A 1 -22.47 41.18 28.91
N GLY A 2 -22.67 40.16 28.09
CA GLY A 2 -22.18 38.80 28.39
C GLY A 2 -20.64 38.76 28.43
N THR A 3 -20.06 37.82 29.19
CA THR A 3 -18.60 37.68 29.32
C THR A 3 -18.11 36.45 28.56
N ILE A 4 -16.88 36.52 28.03
CA ILE A 4 -16.30 35.44 27.22
C ILE A 4 -15.70 34.32 28.10
N ALA A 5 -15.63 34.52 29.43
CA ALA A 5 -14.98 33.57 30.35
C ALA A 5 -15.66 32.19 30.42
N PRO A 6 -17.01 32.06 30.49
CA PRO A 6 -17.68 30.76 30.42
C PRO A 6 -17.43 30.02 29.11
N TYR A 7 -17.33 30.75 27.99
CA TYR A 7 -17.02 30.20 26.67
C TYR A 7 -15.58 29.69 26.58
N LYS A 8 -14.61 30.37 27.19
CA LYS A 8 -13.23 29.87 27.37
C LYS A 8 -13.19 28.62 28.26
N ALA A 9 -13.97 28.59 29.35
CA ALA A 9 -14.02 27.45 30.26
C ALA A 9 -14.62 26.19 29.61
N ILE A 10 -15.73 26.32 28.86
CA ILE A 10 -16.35 25.17 28.19
C ILE A 10 -15.45 24.60 27.08
N LEU A 11 -14.72 25.47 26.35
CA LEU A 11 -13.71 25.02 25.38
C LEU A 11 -12.59 24.22 26.07
N ALA A 12 -12.01 24.74 27.16
CA ALA A 12 -10.98 24.03 27.91
C ALA A 12 -11.47 22.67 28.46
N GLN A 13 -12.75 22.58 28.86
CA GLN A 13 -13.38 21.31 29.23
C GLN A 13 -13.48 20.33 28.05
N GLN A 14 -13.87 20.80 26.86
CA GLN A 14 -13.90 19.95 25.66
C GLN A 14 -12.50 19.49 25.23
N GLU A 15 -11.48 20.34 25.36
CA GLU A 15 -10.07 19.98 25.11
C GLU A 15 -9.56 18.93 26.11
N ALA A 16 -9.86 19.09 27.41
CA ALA A 16 -9.51 18.10 28.42
C ALA A 16 -10.23 16.76 28.19
N LYS A 17 -11.51 16.78 27.79
CA LYS A 17 -12.27 15.60 27.36
C LYS A 17 -11.59 14.93 26.15
N PHE A 18 -11.17 15.69 25.14
CA PHE A 18 -10.48 15.14 23.97
C PHE A 18 -9.15 14.48 24.33
N ARG A 19 -8.29 15.14 25.12
CA ARG A 19 -7.03 14.52 25.59
C ARG A 19 -7.31 13.21 26.32
N LYS A 20 -8.35 13.14 27.18
CA LYS A 20 -8.76 11.90 27.87
C LYS A 20 -9.22 10.79 26.91
N LEU A 21 -9.95 11.11 25.84
CA LEU A 21 -10.35 10.12 24.83
C LEU A 21 -9.16 9.63 24.00
N LEU A 22 -8.27 10.54 23.60
CA LEU A 22 -7.07 10.24 22.81
C LEU A 22 -6.07 9.37 23.59
N LEU A 23 -5.85 9.68 24.88
CA LEU A 23 -5.03 8.90 25.81
C LEU A 23 -5.71 7.60 26.27
N GLY A 24 -7.05 7.55 26.27
CA GLY A 24 -7.80 6.38 26.75
C GLY A 24 -7.71 5.15 25.84
N GLY A 25 -7.24 5.29 24.60
CA GLY A 25 -6.99 4.19 23.65
C GLY A 25 -8.19 3.46 23.09
N LYS A 26 -9.35 3.55 23.74
CA LYS A 26 -10.61 2.89 23.35
C LYS A 26 -11.44 3.63 22.31
N GLU A 27 -11.26 4.95 22.20
CA GLU A 27 -12.15 5.75 21.37
C GLU A 27 -11.95 5.45 19.87
N SER A 28 -13.09 5.41 19.18
CA SER A 28 -13.26 5.18 17.75
C SER A 28 -12.73 6.34 16.92
N ALA A 29 -12.45 6.08 15.64
CA ALA A 29 -12.13 7.14 14.67
C ALA A 29 -13.22 8.23 14.64
N PHE A 30 -14.50 7.82 14.67
CA PHE A 30 -15.62 8.76 14.64
C PHE A 30 -15.72 9.61 15.92
N GLY A 31 -15.59 9.02 17.10
CA GLY A 31 -15.66 9.75 18.37
C GLY A 31 -14.52 10.75 18.54
N LEU A 32 -13.29 10.38 18.15
CA LEU A 32 -12.16 11.30 18.12
C LEU A 32 -12.34 12.40 17.06
N ALA A 33 -12.78 12.04 15.84
CA ALA A 33 -13.07 13.02 14.78
C ALA A 33 -14.12 14.04 15.21
N LEU A 34 -15.21 13.58 15.82
CA LEU A 34 -16.31 14.41 16.32
C LEU A 34 -15.82 15.35 17.41
N GLN A 35 -15.18 14.82 18.46
CA GLN A 35 -14.72 15.65 19.58
C GLN A 35 -13.62 16.65 19.14
N ARG A 36 -12.73 16.30 18.21
CA ARG A 36 -11.76 17.24 17.65
C ARG A 36 -12.45 18.33 16.82
N THR A 37 -13.34 17.94 15.90
CA THR A 37 -14.01 18.90 15.01
C THR A 37 -14.90 19.86 15.79
N VAL A 38 -15.49 19.42 16.91
CA VAL A 38 -16.12 20.29 17.93
C VAL A 38 -15.12 21.33 18.43
N ILE A 39 -13.95 20.92 18.93
CA ILE A 39 -12.92 21.83 19.44
C ILE A 39 -12.48 22.85 18.37
N ASP A 40 -12.27 22.40 17.13
CA ASP A 40 -11.83 23.29 16.05
C ASP A 40 -12.91 24.32 15.68
N ILE A 41 -14.20 23.95 15.70
CA ILE A 41 -15.33 24.88 15.54
C ILE A 41 -15.41 25.85 16.71
N LEU A 42 -15.34 25.35 17.96
CA LEU A 42 -15.40 26.17 19.17
C LEU A 42 -14.23 27.19 19.21
N ARG A 43 -13.01 26.78 18.83
CA ARG A 43 -11.85 27.69 18.69
C ARG A 43 -12.09 28.75 17.61
N SER A 44 -12.60 28.36 16.44
CA SER A 44 -12.85 29.28 15.32
C SER A 44 -13.94 30.31 15.63
N GLU A 45 -15.01 29.94 16.33
CA GLU A 45 -16.08 30.85 16.72
C GLU A 45 -15.64 31.75 17.90
N LEU A 46 -14.89 31.21 18.87
CA LEU A 46 -14.35 31.98 20.01
C LEU A 46 -13.33 33.05 19.60
N ALA A 47 -12.63 32.86 18.47
CA ALA A 47 -11.77 33.88 17.85
C ALA A 47 -12.56 35.12 17.37
N HIS A 48 -13.89 35.04 17.29
CA HIS A 48 -14.80 36.12 16.94
C HIS A 48 -15.84 36.33 18.06
N PRO A 49 -15.50 36.99 19.18
CA PRO A 49 -16.30 36.94 20.41
C PRO A 49 -17.79 37.32 20.28
N LYS A 50 -18.14 38.23 19.36
CA LYS A 50 -19.56 38.58 19.09
C LYS A 50 -20.38 37.39 18.59
N SER A 51 -19.75 36.41 17.93
CA SER A 51 -20.42 35.20 17.43
C SER A 51 -20.76 34.17 18.52
N VAL A 52 -20.06 34.20 19.67
CA VAL A 52 -20.36 33.30 20.80
C VAL A 52 -21.31 33.93 21.82
N LEU A 53 -21.27 35.25 22.01
CA LEU A 53 -22.19 35.93 22.93
C LEU A 53 -23.66 35.92 22.46
N VAL A 54 -23.94 35.55 21.20
CA VAL A 54 -25.31 35.37 20.73
C VAL A 54 -26.04 34.24 21.47
N TRP A 55 -25.32 33.21 21.94
CA TRP A 55 -25.89 32.08 22.67
C TRP A 55 -26.38 32.44 24.08
N ASP A 56 -25.96 33.59 24.63
CA ASP A 56 -26.52 34.17 25.87
C ASP A 56 -27.91 34.82 25.63
N SER A 57 -28.17 35.29 24.40
CA SER A 57 -29.42 35.98 24.01
C SER A 57 -30.42 35.08 23.27
N MET A 58 -29.96 33.94 22.75
CA MET A 58 -30.86 32.86 22.32
C MET A 58 -31.53 32.24 23.54
N GLY A 59 -32.82 31.89 23.41
CA GLY A 59 -33.55 31.15 24.44
C GLY A 59 -32.99 29.74 24.70
N PRO A 60 -33.65 28.95 25.56
CA PRO A 60 -33.26 27.56 25.80
C PRO A 60 -33.27 26.74 24.50
N ASP A 61 -32.43 25.71 24.45
CA ASP A 61 -32.49 24.70 23.41
C ASP A 61 -33.82 23.92 23.49
N PRO A 62 -34.59 23.78 22.37
CA PRO A 62 -35.90 23.13 22.41
C PRO A 62 -35.88 21.67 22.86
N LYS A 63 -34.75 20.97 22.74
CA LYS A 63 -34.63 19.54 23.06
C LYS A 63 -33.96 19.29 24.42
N PHE A 64 -33.06 20.17 24.83
CA PHE A 64 -32.24 19.97 26.03
C PHE A 64 -32.39 21.05 27.12
N GLY A 65 -33.16 22.12 26.87
CA GLY A 65 -33.43 23.20 27.84
C GLY A 65 -32.26 24.13 28.14
N VAL A 66 -31.06 23.88 27.60
CA VAL A 66 -29.84 24.63 27.92
C VAL A 66 -29.67 25.91 27.11
N THR A 67 -29.05 26.92 27.70
CA THR A 67 -28.67 28.21 27.08
C THR A 67 -27.14 28.34 26.97
N GLY A 68 -26.65 29.45 26.41
CA GLY A 68 -25.26 29.89 26.58
C GLY A 68 -24.17 28.91 26.11
N PRO A 69 -23.04 28.78 26.83
CA PRO A 69 -21.93 27.93 26.42
C PRO A 69 -22.27 26.42 26.26
N PRO A 70 -23.13 25.79 27.09
CA PRO A 70 -23.64 24.45 26.82
C PRO A 70 -24.40 24.34 25.50
N ARG A 71 -25.29 25.31 25.17
CA ARG A 71 -26.03 25.32 23.89
C ARG A 71 -25.09 25.50 22.70
N TRP A 72 -24.09 26.37 22.85
CA TRP A 72 -23.03 26.56 21.85
C TRP A 72 -22.30 25.25 21.52
N VAL A 73 -21.93 24.46 22.54
CA VAL A 73 -21.30 23.13 22.39
C VAL A 73 -22.22 22.13 21.68
N LEU A 74 -23.52 22.13 21.94
CA LEU A 74 -24.47 21.30 21.20
C LEU A 74 -24.52 21.67 19.71
N SER A 75 -24.57 22.96 19.36
CA SER A 75 -24.51 23.39 17.96
C SER A 75 -23.17 23.01 17.31
N ALA A 76 -22.06 23.08 18.05
CA ALA A 76 -20.75 22.67 17.56
C ALA A 76 -20.67 21.15 17.33
N GLN A 77 -21.37 20.34 18.12
CA GLN A 77 -21.50 18.89 17.91
C GLN A 77 -22.32 18.58 16.65
N GLU A 78 -23.42 19.28 16.40
CA GLU A 78 -24.21 19.13 15.18
C GLU A 78 -23.42 19.57 13.93
N LYS A 79 -22.80 20.76 13.97
CA LYS A 79 -21.90 21.25 12.91
C LYS A 79 -20.74 20.28 12.65
N ALA A 80 -20.15 19.71 13.70
CA ALA A 80 -19.07 18.72 13.59
C ALA A 80 -19.57 17.41 12.96
N HIS A 81 -20.70 16.89 13.42
CA HIS A 81 -21.35 15.71 12.85
C HIS A 81 -21.57 15.89 11.34
N ASN A 82 -22.21 16.99 10.94
CA ASN A 82 -22.52 17.28 9.54
C ASN A 82 -21.27 17.57 8.69
N ARG A 83 -20.16 18.02 9.29
CA ARG A 83 -18.86 18.19 8.62
C ARG A 83 -18.14 16.86 8.38
N ILE A 84 -18.27 15.89 9.28
CA ILE A 84 -17.60 14.58 9.26
C ILE A 84 -18.40 13.56 8.46
N SER A 85 -19.70 13.47 8.72
CA SER A 85 -20.70 12.68 8.00
C SER A 85 -21.77 13.63 7.47
N PRO A 86 -21.59 14.22 6.28
CA PRO A 86 -22.61 15.05 5.66
C PRO A 86 -23.80 14.18 5.24
N HIS A 87 -25.01 14.73 5.36
CA HIS A 87 -26.28 14.08 5.03
C HIS A 87 -27.03 14.96 4.01
N TYR A 88 -26.46 15.13 2.81
CA TYR A 88 -27.02 16.04 1.80
C TYR A 88 -28.29 15.50 1.12
N MET A 89 -28.28 14.20 0.79
CA MET A 89 -29.43 13.46 0.28
C MET A 89 -30.21 12.81 1.42
N THR A 90 -31.53 12.77 1.28
CA THR A 90 -32.41 11.85 2.04
C THR A 90 -32.05 10.38 1.77
N PRO A 91 -32.41 9.42 2.65
CA PRO A 91 -32.18 7.99 2.40
C PRO A 91 -32.73 7.52 1.05
N GLU A 92 -33.88 8.04 0.62
CA GLU A 92 -34.58 7.69 -0.62
C GLU A 92 -33.90 8.31 -1.85
N GLN A 93 -33.20 9.43 -1.70
CA GLN A 93 -32.34 9.99 -2.74
C GLN A 93 -31.00 9.23 -2.82
N LEU A 94 -30.40 8.86 -1.68
CA LEU A 94 -29.16 8.10 -1.62
C LEU A 94 -29.33 6.68 -2.19
N ALA A 95 -30.46 6.02 -1.89
CA ALA A 95 -30.81 4.72 -2.47
C ALA A 95 -30.90 4.78 -4.01
N ARG A 96 -31.64 5.75 -4.55
CA ARG A 96 -31.69 6.02 -6.00
C ARG A 96 -30.30 6.30 -6.59
N LYS A 97 -29.45 7.04 -5.88
CA LYS A 97 -28.06 7.28 -6.29
C LYS A 97 -27.25 5.98 -6.37
N TRP A 98 -27.47 5.03 -5.45
CA TRP A 98 -26.82 3.71 -5.54
C TRP A 98 -27.36 2.87 -6.70
N ASP A 99 -28.65 2.96 -7.04
CA ASP A 99 -29.18 2.31 -8.24
C ASP A 99 -28.61 2.91 -9.55
N GLU A 100 -28.39 4.24 -9.64
CA GLU A 100 -27.67 4.84 -10.78
C GLU A 100 -26.26 4.24 -10.98
N TYR A 101 -25.52 4.02 -9.88
CA TYR A 101 -24.21 3.37 -9.94
C TYR A 101 -24.31 1.87 -10.23
N ARG A 102 -25.36 1.20 -9.76
CA ARG A 102 -25.65 -0.21 -10.06
C ARG A 102 -25.96 -0.43 -11.54
N ASP A 103 -26.66 0.48 -12.19
CA ASP A 103 -26.92 0.43 -13.63
C ASP A 103 -25.62 0.59 -14.43
N LEU A 104 -24.75 1.55 -14.06
CA LEU A 104 -23.40 1.64 -14.63
C LEU A 104 -22.58 0.36 -14.38
N ARG A 105 -22.64 -0.21 -13.17
CA ARG A 105 -21.97 -1.50 -12.85
C ARG A 105 -22.43 -2.64 -13.76
N LEU A 106 -23.70 -2.66 -14.15
CA LEU A 106 -24.27 -3.65 -15.08
C LEU A 106 -23.95 -3.33 -16.55
N GLU A 107 -23.77 -2.05 -16.89
CA GLU A 107 -23.26 -1.62 -18.20
C GLU A 107 -21.78 -2.00 -18.39
N MET A 108 -20.94 -1.78 -17.38
CA MET A 108 -19.51 -2.14 -17.37
C MET A 108 -19.28 -3.62 -17.67
N LEU A 109 -20.17 -4.52 -17.22
CA LEU A 109 -20.10 -5.96 -17.56
C LEU A 109 -20.39 -6.27 -19.04
N LYS A 110 -20.91 -5.30 -19.80
CA LYS A 110 -21.12 -5.37 -21.25
C LYS A 110 -19.98 -4.69 -22.03
N TRP A 111 -19.13 -3.89 -21.37
CA TRP A 111 -17.99 -3.26 -22.03
C TRP A 111 -16.99 -4.32 -22.52
N GLY A 112 -16.54 -4.18 -23.76
CA GLY A 112 -15.69 -5.17 -24.43
C GLY A 112 -16.43 -6.40 -24.96
N GLN A 113 -17.77 -6.52 -24.82
CA GLN A 113 -18.51 -7.62 -25.46
C GLN A 113 -18.57 -7.42 -26.98
N VAL A 114 -17.63 -8.05 -27.69
CA VAL A 114 -17.66 -8.16 -29.15
C VAL A 114 -18.62 -9.28 -29.53
N LYS A 115 -19.57 -9.00 -30.43
CA LYS A 115 -20.48 -10.02 -30.97
C LYS A 115 -19.68 -11.05 -31.78
N PRO A 116 -19.96 -12.37 -31.62
CA PRO A 116 -19.29 -13.40 -32.40
C PRO A 116 -19.45 -13.13 -33.90
N ARG A 117 -18.36 -13.25 -34.67
CA ARG A 117 -18.39 -13.07 -36.13
C ARG A 117 -17.34 -13.92 -36.84
N VAL A 118 -17.71 -14.42 -38.01
CA VAL A 118 -16.82 -15.16 -38.90
C VAL A 118 -16.27 -14.20 -39.96
N ILE A 119 -14.94 -14.13 -40.09
CA ILE A 119 -14.25 -13.43 -41.17
C ILE A 119 -13.50 -14.50 -41.99
N LYS A 120 -13.77 -14.57 -43.30
CA LYS A 120 -13.11 -15.51 -44.22
C LYS A 120 -12.12 -14.77 -45.10
N ASP A 121 -10.83 -14.97 -44.87
CA ASP A 121 -9.76 -14.63 -45.79
C ASP A 121 -9.66 -15.76 -46.83
N LYS A 122 -10.31 -15.53 -47.98
CA LYS A 122 -10.32 -16.50 -49.09
C LYS A 122 -8.95 -16.67 -49.76
N GLN A 123 -8.09 -15.65 -49.74
CA GLN A 123 -6.79 -15.69 -50.40
C GLN A 123 -5.80 -16.53 -49.58
N ARG A 124 -5.85 -16.44 -48.25
CA ARG A 124 -4.98 -17.21 -47.37
C ARG A 124 -5.54 -18.56 -46.91
N GLY A 125 -6.77 -18.90 -47.29
CA GLY A 125 -7.45 -20.11 -46.84
C GLY A 125 -7.75 -20.09 -45.33
N ILE A 126 -7.93 -18.92 -44.73
CA ILE A 126 -8.10 -18.76 -43.28
C ILE A 126 -9.50 -18.24 -42.95
N GLN A 127 -10.20 -18.96 -42.08
CA GLN A 127 -11.39 -18.49 -41.41
C GLN A 127 -11.08 -18.15 -39.95
N TYR A 128 -11.21 -16.87 -39.64
CA TYR A 128 -11.15 -16.33 -38.29
C TYR A 128 -12.55 -16.36 -37.68
N LEU A 129 -12.77 -17.24 -36.71
CA LEU A 129 -13.95 -17.21 -35.85
C LEU A 129 -13.62 -16.33 -34.64
N ILE A 130 -14.04 -15.07 -34.69
CA ILE A 130 -13.96 -14.16 -33.55
C ILE A 130 -15.09 -14.58 -32.60
N LEU A 131 -14.74 -15.18 -31.47
CA LEU A 131 -15.67 -15.60 -30.43
C LEU A 131 -16.12 -14.42 -29.55
N GLY A 132 -15.23 -13.44 -29.34
CA GLY A 132 -15.50 -12.26 -28.53
C GLY A 132 -14.24 -11.45 -28.26
N ALA A 133 -14.19 -10.81 -27.08
CA ALA A 133 -12.93 -10.33 -26.50
C ALA A 133 -12.34 -11.38 -25.55
N ASP A 134 -11.03 -11.30 -25.29
CA ASP A 134 -10.31 -12.21 -24.38
C ASP A 134 -11.09 -12.45 -23.06
N PRO A 135 -11.25 -13.71 -22.60
CA PRO A 135 -11.94 -14.04 -21.34
C PRO A 135 -11.41 -13.35 -20.07
N LEU A 136 -10.23 -12.73 -20.10
CA LEU A 136 -9.72 -11.85 -19.06
C LEU A 136 -10.43 -10.48 -19.02
N VAL A 137 -10.89 -9.94 -20.15
CA VAL A 137 -11.65 -8.67 -20.21
C VAL A 137 -12.90 -8.75 -19.33
N GLY A 138 -13.69 -9.81 -19.48
CA GLY A 138 -14.89 -10.03 -18.65
C GLY A 138 -14.59 -10.24 -17.15
N LYS A 139 -13.38 -10.72 -16.81
CA LYS A 139 -12.92 -10.83 -15.41
C LYS A 139 -12.48 -9.47 -14.87
N ILE A 140 -11.75 -8.68 -15.66
CA ILE A 140 -11.31 -7.33 -15.32
C ILE A 140 -12.51 -6.40 -15.12
N MET A 141 -13.47 -6.38 -16.06
CA MET A 141 -14.68 -5.55 -15.93
C MET A 141 -15.51 -5.93 -14.71
N ARG A 142 -15.52 -7.21 -14.30
CA ARG A 142 -16.15 -7.65 -13.04
C ARG A 142 -15.42 -7.12 -11.80
N ILE A 143 -14.09 -7.14 -11.79
CA ILE A 143 -13.29 -6.55 -10.70
C ILE A 143 -13.54 -5.04 -10.62
N LEU A 144 -13.49 -4.32 -11.75
CA LEU A 144 -13.77 -2.88 -11.81
C LEU A 144 -15.20 -2.53 -11.36
N SER A 145 -16.18 -3.35 -11.75
CA SER A 145 -17.58 -3.19 -11.34
C SER A 145 -17.77 -3.48 -9.84
N ASP A 146 -17.17 -4.53 -9.28
CA ASP A 146 -17.20 -4.81 -7.84
C ASP A 146 -16.56 -3.69 -7.01
N GLU A 147 -15.37 -3.22 -7.41
CA GLU A 147 -14.65 -2.16 -6.70
C GLU A 147 -15.40 -0.82 -6.77
N LEU A 148 -16.15 -0.54 -7.84
CA LEU A 148 -17.02 0.64 -7.93
C LEU A 148 -18.15 0.63 -6.90
N ASP A 149 -18.70 -0.55 -6.58
CA ASP A 149 -19.71 -0.72 -5.52
C ASP A 149 -19.14 -0.43 -4.13
N VAL A 150 -17.94 -0.95 -3.86
CA VAL A 150 -17.21 -0.71 -2.61
C VAL A 150 -16.84 0.77 -2.49
N TRP A 151 -16.35 1.38 -3.58
CA TRP A 151 -15.97 2.80 -3.62
C TRP A 151 -17.18 3.72 -3.39
N VAL A 152 -18.31 3.52 -4.08
CA VAL A 152 -19.48 4.40 -3.94
C VAL A 152 -20.15 4.28 -2.56
N ARG A 153 -20.17 3.09 -1.96
CA ARG A 153 -20.64 2.89 -0.57
C ARG A 153 -19.74 3.59 0.46
N ALA A 154 -18.46 3.80 0.15
CA ALA A 154 -17.52 4.52 1.00
C ALA A 154 -17.57 6.06 0.80
N GLN A 155 -18.25 6.57 -0.23
CA GLN A 155 -18.34 8.01 -0.46
C GLN A 155 -19.27 8.71 0.53
N PRO A 156 -18.89 9.87 1.08
CA PRO A 156 -19.75 10.64 1.97
C PRO A 156 -20.93 11.25 1.22
N ASN A 157 -22.11 11.24 1.84
CA ASN A 157 -23.35 11.79 1.32
C ASN A 157 -23.29 13.34 1.21
N THR A 158 -22.63 13.78 0.13
CA THR A 158 -22.28 15.17 -0.18
C THR A 158 -23.08 15.68 -1.39
N ARG A 159 -23.13 17.00 -1.55
CA ARG A 159 -23.65 17.63 -2.77
C ARG A 159 -22.93 17.13 -4.03
N THR A 160 -21.63 16.89 -3.95
CA THR A 160 -20.82 16.32 -5.03
C THR A 160 -21.30 14.91 -5.40
N LEU A 161 -21.43 13.98 -4.43
CA LEU A 161 -21.96 12.65 -4.69
C LEU A 161 -23.39 12.67 -5.28
N ALA A 162 -24.23 13.62 -4.86
CA ALA A 162 -25.58 13.77 -5.40
C ALA A 162 -25.59 14.25 -6.86
N THR A 163 -24.75 15.23 -7.20
CA THR A 163 -24.74 15.92 -8.50
C THR A 163 -23.86 15.27 -9.57
N ASP A 164 -22.81 14.54 -9.17
CA ASP A 164 -21.96 13.79 -10.10
C ASP A 164 -22.76 12.66 -10.78
N SER A 165 -22.54 12.43 -12.08
CA SER A 165 -23.01 11.22 -12.73
C SER A 165 -22.16 10.00 -12.31
N PRO A 166 -22.68 8.76 -12.39
CA PRO A 166 -21.91 7.55 -12.11
C PRO A 166 -20.58 7.46 -12.88
N MET A 167 -20.54 7.97 -14.11
CA MET A 167 -19.30 8.03 -14.92
C MET A 167 -18.25 9.01 -14.36
N VAL A 168 -18.68 10.14 -13.76
CA VAL A 168 -17.77 11.03 -13.02
C VAL A 168 -17.27 10.35 -11.75
N GLY A 169 -18.11 9.57 -11.09
CA GLY A 169 -17.71 8.71 -9.96
C GLY A 169 -16.65 7.68 -10.35
N LEU A 170 -16.88 6.92 -11.43
CA LEU A 170 -15.92 5.96 -11.97
C LEU A 170 -14.59 6.64 -12.35
N ALA A 171 -14.63 7.80 -13.00
CA ALA A 171 -13.41 8.56 -13.33
C ALA A 171 -12.62 8.99 -12.06
N LYS A 172 -13.33 9.39 -10.99
CA LYS A 172 -12.71 9.70 -9.69
C LYS A 172 -12.11 8.45 -9.02
N MET A 173 -12.84 7.34 -9.01
CA MET A 173 -12.31 6.06 -8.52
C MET A 173 -11.02 5.65 -9.26
N LEU A 174 -10.99 5.74 -10.59
CA LEU A 174 -9.82 5.38 -11.40
C LEU A 174 -8.64 6.37 -11.25
N HIS A 175 -8.89 7.60 -10.79
CA HIS A 175 -7.84 8.54 -10.40
C HIS A 175 -7.27 8.20 -9.00
N GLU A 176 -8.14 7.83 -8.06
CA GLU A 176 -7.77 7.41 -6.70
C GLU A 176 -7.17 5.99 -6.64
N ARG A 177 -7.43 5.16 -7.66
CA ARG A 177 -6.94 3.78 -7.84
C ARG A 177 -6.19 3.61 -9.18
N PRO A 178 -4.91 4.04 -9.28
CA PRO A 178 -4.09 3.87 -10.48
C PRO A 178 -3.90 2.40 -10.89
N ASP A 179 -4.00 1.48 -9.93
CA ASP A 179 -4.04 0.03 -10.12
C ASP A 179 -5.26 -0.42 -10.94
N LEU A 180 -6.45 0.06 -10.61
CA LEU A 180 -7.68 -0.19 -11.39
C LEU A 180 -7.64 0.51 -12.75
N SER A 181 -7.03 1.70 -12.83
CA SER A 181 -6.75 2.39 -14.10
C SER A 181 -5.83 1.56 -15.02
N MET A 182 -4.82 0.89 -14.45
CA MET A 182 -3.94 -0.02 -15.19
C MET A 182 -4.70 -1.28 -15.66
N LEU A 183 -5.54 -1.88 -14.82
CA LEU A 183 -6.38 -3.03 -15.21
C LEU A 183 -7.31 -2.68 -16.39
N LEU A 184 -7.97 -1.51 -16.35
CA LEU A 184 -8.81 -1.04 -17.45
C LEU A 184 -8.02 -0.88 -18.76
N ARG A 185 -6.81 -0.29 -18.68
CA ARG A 185 -5.91 -0.18 -19.84
C ARG A 185 -5.48 -1.53 -20.38
N ILE A 186 -5.14 -2.49 -19.52
CA ILE A 186 -4.83 -3.86 -19.92
C ILE A 186 -6.00 -4.45 -20.69
N ALA A 187 -7.24 -4.37 -20.17
CA ALA A 187 -8.43 -4.85 -20.86
C ALA A 187 -8.70 -4.18 -22.21
N GLN A 188 -8.33 -2.90 -22.38
CA GLN A 188 -8.40 -2.20 -23.67
C GLN A 188 -7.31 -2.62 -24.67
N THR A 189 -6.21 -3.23 -24.20
CA THR A 189 -5.08 -3.69 -25.03
C THR A 189 -5.05 -5.20 -25.28
N LEU A 190 -5.93 -5.98 -24.63
CA LEU A 190 -6.03 -7.41 -24.89
C LEU A 190 -6.56 -7.68 -26.31
N PRO A 191 -6.08 -8.74 -26.98
CA PRO A 191 -6.59 -9.12 -28.29
C PRO A 191 -8.05 -9.60 -28.20
N LEU A 192 -8.66 -9.74 -29.37
CA LEU A 192 -9.92 -10.49 -29.47
C LEU A 192 -9.67 -11.99 -29.23
N ASP A 193 -10.70 -12.69 -28.77
CA ASP A 193 -10.67 -14.15 -28.69
C ASP A 193 -11.01 -14.69 -30.09
N VAL A 194 -10.03 -15.31 -30.75
CA VAL A 194 -10.11 -15.69 -32.17
C VAL A 194 -9.60 -17.10 -32.39
N GLU A 195 -10.50 -17.99 -32.76
CA GLU A 195 -10.14 -19.30 -33.30
C GLU A 195 -9.75 -19.15 -34.78
N VAL A 196 -8.61 -19.73 -35.15
CA VAL A 196 -8.08 -19.73 -36.51
C VAL A 196 -8.27 -21.12 -37.10
N SER A 197 -9.12 -21.21 -38.13
CA SER A 197 -9.43 -22.45 -38.84
C SER A 197 -9.03 -22.33 -40.30
N SER A 198 -8.61 -23.42 -40.93
CA SER A 198 -8.42 -23.46 -42.38
C SER A 198 -9.75 -23.66 -43.09
N ILE A 199 -9.90 -23.03 -44.25
CA ILE A 199 -10.97 -23.27 -45.21
C ILE A 199 -10.34 -23.61 -46.57
N PRO A 200 -11.00 -24.41 -47.42
CA PRO A 200 -10.52 -24.66 -48.77
C PRO A 200 -10.27 -23.35 -49.52
N VAL A 201 -9.07 -23.21 -50.11
CA VAL A 201 -8.79 -22.17 -51.09
C VAL A 201 -9.37 -22.66 -52.41
N ASP A 202 -10.49 -22.06 -52.81
CA ASP A 202 -11.17 -22.35 -54.07
C ASP A 202 -10.39 -21.64 -55.20
N ARG A 203 -9.24 -22.23 -55.60
CA ARG A 203 -8.36 -21.69 -56.65
C ARG A 203 -9.15 -21.64 -57.97
N PRO A 204 -9.27 -20.49 -58.65
CA PRO A 204 -9.91 -20.45 -59.95
C PRO A 204 -9.12 -21.31 -60.95
N ALA A 205 -9.77 -22.21 -61.69
CA ALA A 205 -9.09 -23.21 -62.54
C ALA A 205 -8.10 -22.63 -63.57
N PHE A 206 -8.22 -21.35 -63.95
CA PHE A 206 -7.23 -20.68 -64.82
C PHE A 206 -5.90 -20.38 -64.09
N VAL A 207 -5.92 -20.20 -62.77
CA VAL A 207 -4.74 -19.99 -61.92
C VAL A 207 -3.91 -21.28 -61.89
N GLU A 208 -4.54 -22.40 -61.54
CA GLU A 208 -3.92 -23.72 -61.51
C GLU A 208 -3.36 -24.12 -62.89
N ALA A 209 -4.07 -23.78 -63.97
CA ALA A 209 -3.60 -24.01 -65.33
C ALA A 209 -2.34 -23.19 -65.70
N ILE A 210 -2.21 -21.96 -65.22
CA ILE A 210 -1.01 -21.12 -65.44
C ILE A 210 0.13 -21.56 -64.52
N GLU A 211 -0.14 -21.87 -63.26
CA GLU A 211 0.81 -22.41 -62.28
C GLU A 211 1.44 -23.72 -62.80
N LEU A 212 0.61 -24.65 -63.31
CA LEU A 212 1.07 -25.86 -63.97
C LEU A 212 1.89 -25.57 -65.25
N ALA A 213 1.42 -24.65 -66.09
CA ALA A 213 2.14 -24.30 -67.33
C ALA A 213 3.52 -23.67 -67.05
N VAL A 214 3.65 -22.86 -66.00
CA VAL A 214 4.93 -22.28 -65.55
C VAL A 214 5.82 -23.33 -64.90
N GLY A 215 5.26 -24.20 -64.05
CA GLY A 215 5.98 -25.30 -63.41
C GLY A 215 6.56 -26.32 -64.40
N LEU A 216 5.93 -26.50 -65.56
CA LEU A 216 6.40 -27.37 -66.64
C LEU A 216 7.54 -26.77 -67.49
N ILE A 217 7.89 -25.49 -67.32
CA ILE A 217 9.03 -24.87 -68.03
C ILE A 217 10.32 -25.20 -67.25
N PRO A 218 11.28 -25.96 -67.85
CA PRO A 218 12.53 -26.29 -67.17
C PRO A 218 13.31 -25.05 -66.72
N VAL A 219 14.00 -25.16 -65.58
CA VAL A 219 14.66 -24.06 -64.86
C VAL A 219 13.70 -23.02 -64.29
N VAL A 220 12.76 -22.48 -65.08
CA VAL A 220 11.80 -21.45 -64.61
C VAL A 220 10.90 -22.00 -63.50
N GLY A 221 10.31 -23.17 -63.69
CA GLY A 221 9.49 -23.84 -62.67
C GLY A 221 10.24 -24.09 -61.36
N ASN A 222 11.54 -24.41 -61.43
CA ASN A 222 12.37 -24.62 -60.23
C ASN A 222 12.66 -23.32 -59.49
N VAL A 223 12.88 -22.21 -60.21
CA VAL A 223 13.09 -20.87 -59.61
C VAL A 223 11.80 -20.36 -58.97
N VAL A 224 10.66 -20.57 -59.64
CA VAL A 224 9.32 -20.24 -59.12
C VAL A 224 9.02 -21.06 -57.86
N ALA A 225 9.12 -22.39 -57.93
CA ALA A 225 8.88 -23.27 -56.78
C ALA A 225 9.81 -22.94 -55.58
N ALA A 226 11.07 -22.57 -55.82
CA ALA A 226 12.00 -22.15 -54.78
C ALA A 226 11.59 -20.81 -54.13
N TYR A 227 11.15 -19.84 -54.93
CA TYR A 227 10.65 -18.55 -54.44
C TYR A 227 9.34 -18.71 -53.65
N GLU A 228 8.39 -19.48 -54.17
CA GLU A 228 7.09 -19.76 -53.56
C GLU A 228 7.23 -20.57 -52.26
N ALA A 229 8.11 -21.58 -52.24
CA ALA A 229 8.43 -22.32 -51.01
C ALA A 229 9.05 -21.40 -49.93
N TRP A 230 9.89 -20.42 -50.34
CA TRP A 230 10.52 -19.46 -49.44
C TRP A 230 9.53 -18.40 -48.91
N ALA A 231 8.77 -17.74 -49.80
CA ALA A 231 7.76 -16.74 -49.46
C ALA A 231 6.59 -17.34 -48.67
N GLY A 232 6.13 -18.53 -49.08
CA GLY A 232 4.96 -19.21 -48.52
C GLY A 232 3.62 -18.74 -49.08
N GLU A 233 3.65 -17.96 -50.15
CA GLU A 233 2.51 -17.57 -50.99
C GLU A 233 2.91 -17.88 -52.45
N ASP A 234 1.95 -18.29 -53.29
CA ASP A 234 2.18 -18.63 -54.70
C ASP A 234 2.37 -17.37 -55.58
N LEU A 235 2.63 -17.57 -56.88
CA LEU A 235 2.81 -16.48 -57.86
C LEU A 235 1.62 -15.50 -57.98
N PHE A 236 0.46 -15.84 -57.40
CA PHE A 236 -0.77 -15.04 -57.37
C PHE A 236 -1.16 -14.57 -55.96
N GLY A 237 -0.36 -14.88 -54.93
CA GLY A 237 -0.56 -14.47 -53.55
C GLY A 237 -1.46 -15.40 -52.71
N TYR A 238 -1.81 -16.60 -53.18
CA TYR A 238 -2.51 -17.59 -52.36
C TYR A 238 -1.53 -18.27 -51.41
N LYS A 239 -1.93 -18.45 -50.15
CA LYS A 239 -1.02 -18.97 -49.14
C LYS A 239 -0.84 -20.49 -49.25
N LEU A 240 0.40 -20.92 -49.50
CA LEU A 240 0.79 -22.33 -49.59
C LEU A 240 0.85 -22.96 -48.18
N SER A 241 0.26 -24.15 -48.04
CA SER A 241 0.31 -24.92 -46.79
C SER A 241 1.71 -25.46 -46.49
N ASP A 242 1.93 -25.88 -45.25
CA ASP A 242 3.15 -26.61 -44.84
C ASP A 242 3.44 -27.86 -45.69
N VAL A 243 2.41 -28.44 -46.35
CA VAL A 243 2.56 -29.60 -47.24
C VAL A 243 2.94 -29.15 -48.64
N GLU A 244 2.26 -28.15 -49.22
CA GLU A 244 2.61 -27.60 -50.55
C GLU A 244 4.00 -26.97 -50.52
N ARG A 245 4.30 -26.11 -49.52
CA ARG A 245 5.65 -25.58 -49.29
C ARG A 245 6.67 -26.69 -49.03
N GLY A 246 6.27 -27.74 -48.33
CA GLY A 246 7.11 -28.91 -48.07
C GLY A 246 7.43 -29.69 -49.34
N VAL A 247 6.46 -29.84 -50.25
CA VAL A 247 6.61 -30.50 -51.55
C VAL A 247 7.45 -29.64 -52.49
N LEU A 248 7.16 -28.34 -52.62
CA LEU A 248 7.93 -27.39 -53.43
C LEU A 248 9.38 -27.30 -52.94
N ALA A 249 9.59 -27.17 -51.61
CA ALA A 249 10.93 -27.22 -51.02
C ALA A 249 11.61 -28.58 -51.23
N ALA A 250 10.91 -29.72 -51.14
CA ALA A 250 11.49 -31.05 -51.36
C ALA A 250 11.82 -31.31 -52.83
N SER A 251 11.02 -30.82 -53.79
CA SER A 251 11.32 -30.87 -55.22
C SER A 251 12.54 -30.01 -55.61
N VAL A 252 12.86 -29.00 -54.79
CA VAL A 252 14.06 -28.16 -54.94
C VAL A 252 15.26 -28.69 -54.14
N LEU A 253 15.06 -29.30 -52.96
CA LEU A 253 16.13 -29.58 -51.99
C LEU A 253 16.47 -31.06 -51.74
N LEU A 254 15.52 -32.01 -51.83
CA LEU A 254 15.66 -33.50 -51.86
C LEU A 254 14.36 -34.20 -51.36
N PRO A 255 14.09 -35.46 -51.75
CA PRO A 255 12.80 -36.15 -51.49
C PRO A 255 12.37 -36.53 -50.04
N THR A 256 12.99 -36.08 -48.93
CA THR A 256 12.76 -36.70 -47.58
C THR A 256 12.83 -35.79 -46.34
N ALA A 257 11.94 -36.06 -45.35
CA ALA A 257 11.57 -35.28 -44.13
C ALA A 257 12.57 -35.28 -42.92
N GLY A 258 12.37 -34.63 -41.75
CA GLY A 258 11.41 -33.59 -41.25
C GLY A 258 11.03 -33.62 -39.73
N ARG A 259 10.77 -32.43 -39.09
CA ARG A 259 10.08 -32.13 -37.76
C ARG A 259 10.71 -32.74 -36.45
N LEU A 260 10.34 -32.48 -35.16
CA LEU A 260 9.32 -31.68 -34.38
C LEU A 260 9.86 -31.22 -32.95
N VAL A 261 9.06 -30.69 -31.99
CA VAL A 261 9.48 -29.81 -30.83
C VAL A 261 8.56 -29.81 -29.53
N LYS A 262 9.12 -29.52 -28.31
CA LYS A 262 8.50 -29.09 -26.98
C LYS A 262 7.66 -30.13 -26.15
N GLY A 263 7.26 -29.93 -24.86
CA GLY A 263 7.45 -28.87 -23.82
C GLY A 263 6.55 -29.08 -22.54
N GLY A 264 6.63 -28.25 -21.46
CA GLY A 264 5.92 -28.51 -20.16
C GLY A 264 5.61 -27.33 -19.16
N ARG A 265 4.99 -27.64 -18.00
CA ARG A 265 4.41 -26.75 -16.91
C ARG A 265 4.32 -27.54 -15.56
N ALA A 266 3.77 -27.18 -14.37
CA ALA A 266 3.06 -26.09 -13.62
C ALA A 266 3.13 -26.44 -12.08
N LEU A 267 2.65 -25.77 -10.99
CA LEU A 267 2.13 -24.43 -10.55
C LEU A 267 2.54 -24.26 -9.03
N TYR A 268 1.91 -23.72 -7.96
CA TYR A 268 0.70 -22.92 -7.54
C TYR A 268 1.14 -21.94 -6.38
N THR A 269 0.50 -21.42 -5.30
CA THR A 269 -0.78 -21.50 -4.50
C THR A 269 -0.92 -20.21 -3.61
N GLU A 270 -2.11 -19.78 -3.12
CA GLU A 270 -2.31 -18.60 -2.21
C GLU A 270 -3.52 -18.71 -1.23
N ALA A 271 -3.57 -17.94 -0.11
CA ALA A 271 -4.76 -17.89 0.78
C ALA A 271 -4.99 -16.62 1.67
N ARG A 272 -4.11 -16.32 2.65
CA ARG A 272 -4.47 -15.52 3.87
C ARG A 272 -4.61 -13.99 3.69
N LEU A 273 -4.23 -13.44 2.54
CA LEU A 273 -3.95 -12.01 2.40
C LEU A 273 -5.19 -11.13 2.17
N VAL A 274 -6.29 -11.76 1.75
CA VAL A 274 -7.52 -11.10 1.29
C VAL A 274 -8.24 -10.32 2.41
N SER A 275 -8.02 -10.66 3.69
CA SER A 275 -8.81 -10.13 4.81
C SER A 275 -8.32 -8.79 5.39
N MET A 276 -7.08 -8.36 5.14
CA MET A 276 -6.52 -7.12 5.73
C MET A 276 -6.39 -5.96 4.75
N TYR A 277 -6.40 -6.25 3.45
CA TYR A 277 -6.04 -5.29 2.39
C TYR A 277 -6.96 -5.36 1.16
N GLY A 278 -8.04 -6.16 1.21
CA GLY A 278 -8.88 -6.46 0.05
C GLY A 278 -8.29 -7.52 -0.88
N LYS A 279 -8.96 -7.75 -2.02
CA LYS A 279 -8.65 -8.85 -2.96
C LYS A 279 -7.19 -8.82 -3.48
N ASP A 280 -6.59 -7.64 -3.60
CA ASP A 280 -5.28 -7.45 -4.25
C ASP A 280 -4.05 -7.79 -3.40
N ALA A 281 -4.17 -8.03 -2.09
CA ALA A 281 -2.99 -8.38 -1.30
C ALA A 281 -2.43 -9.79 -1.54
N ALA A 282 -3.19 -10.65 -2.23
CA ALA A 282 -2.64 -11.83 -2.89
C ALA A 282 -1.46 -11.44 -3.82
N ALA A 283 -1.67 -10.45 -4.69
CA ALA A 283 -0.58 -9.90 -5.51
C ALA A 283 0.49 -9.20 -4.66
N TRP A 284 0.12 -8.44 -3.63
CA TRP A 284 1.12 -7.75 -2.80
C TRP A 284 2.02 -8.67 -1.97
N ALA A 285 1.59 -9.84 -1.47
CA ALA A 285 2.52 -10.77 -0.81
C ALA A 285 3.03 -11.92 -1.68
N ARG A 286 2.55 -12.08 -2.92
CA ARG A 286 3.42 -12.54 -4.01
C ARG A 286 4.65 -11.62 -4.19
N ALA A 287 4.53 -10.34 -3.83
CA ALA A 287 5.59 -9.32 -3.90
C ALA A 287 6.32 -9.00 -2.58
N THR A 288 5.73 -9.13 -1.39
CA THR A 288 6.40 -8.96 -0.08
C THR A 288 6.94 -10.28 0.46
N GLY A 289 6.24 -11.40 0.25
CA GLY A 289 6.81 -12.75 0.23
C GLY A 289 7.81 -12.98 -0.92
N ALA A 290 8.27 -11.90 -1.57
CA ALA A 290 9.43 -11.89 -2.44
C ALA A 290 10.73 -11.45 -1.77
N SER A 291 10.68 -10.77 -0.62
CA SER A 291 11.85 -10.15 0.00
C SER A 291 12.96 -11.15 0.32
N GLY A 292 12.60 -12.34 0.81
CA GLY A 292 13.53 -13.45 1.08
C GLY A 292 14.01 -14.23 -0.17
N ARG A 293 13.57 -13.89 -1.38
CA ARG A 293 13.88 -14.65 -2.61
C ARG A 293 15.20 -14.18 -3.24
N GLY A 294 16.31 -14.67 -2.67
CA GLY A 294 17.68 -14.17 -2.90
C GLY A 294 18.11 -13.98 -4.37
N LEU A 295 18.83 -12.88 -4.59
CA LEU A 295 19.61 -12.48 -5.78
C LEU A 295 18.89 -12.61 -7.14
N ALA A 296 18.73 -13.80 -7.72
CA ALA A 296 18.26 -14.00 -9.09
C ALA A 296 16.84 -13.45 -9.39
N ARG A 297 15.97 -13.28 -8.37
CA ARG A 297 14.69 -12.57 -8.54
C ARG A 297 14.81 -11.04 -8.35
N ARG A 298 15.85 -10.55 -7.68
CA ARG A 298 16.11 -9.12 -7.45
C ARG A 298 16.46 -8.42 -8.76
N ASP A 299 17.30 -9.05 -9.58
CA ASP A 299 17.67 -8.55 -10.92
C ASP A 299 16.45 -8.52 -11.85
N ALA A 300 15.65 -9.61 -11.87
CA ALA A 300 14.43 -9.69 -12.65
C ALA A 300 13.39 -8.62 -12.27
N LEU A 301 13.24 -8.34 -10.96
CA LEU A 301 12.39 -7.24 -10.48
C LEU A 301 12.97 -5.86 -10.80
N GLY A 302 14.30 -5.68 -10.73
CA GLY A 302 14.98 -4.43 -11.11
C GLY A 302 14.88 -4.12 -12.61
N VAL A 303 14.89 -5.15 -13.46
CA VAL A 303 14.59 -5.04 -14.90
C VAL A 303 13.14 -4.58 -15.10
N VAL A 304 12.16 -5.30 -14.53
CA VAL A 304 10.74 -4.99 -14.71
C VAL A 304 10.39 -3.60 -14.14
N GLY A 305 10.98 -3.21 -13.01
CA GLY A 305 10.82 -1.87 -12.43
C GLY A 305 11.40 -0.76 -13.30
N ARG A 306 12.58 -0.95 -13.92
CA ARG A 306 13.12 0.00 -14.91
C ARG A 306 12.19 0.12 -16.12
N ALA A 307 11.67 -1.00 -16.63
CA ALA A 307 10.74 -1.01 -17.76
C ALA A 307 9.41 -0.30 -17.42
N GLU A 308 8.85 -0.56 -16.24
CA GLU A 308 7.66 0.15 -15.77
C GLU A 308 7.91 1.66 -15.62
N GLN A 309 9.07 2.06 -15.09
CA GLN A 309 9.43 3.46 -14.94
C GLN A 309 9.60 4.17 -16.30
N THR A 310 10.16 3.48 -17.30
CA THR A 310 10.25 3.97 -18.69
C THR A 310 8.85 4.18 -19.30
N ILE A 311 7.94 3.21 -19.15
CA ILE A 311 6.55 3.32 -19.63
C ILE A 311 5.80 4.45 -18.91
N ARG A 312 5.96 4.56 -17.58
CA ARG A 312 5.36 5.65 -16.77
C ARG A 312 5.91 7.04 -17.15
N GLY A 313 7.11 7.11 -17.73
CA GLY A 313 7.67 8.33 -18.33
C GLY A 313 7.12 8.68 -19.71
N GLY A 314 6.24 7.85 -20.29
CA GLY A 314 5.69 8.03 -21.64
C GLY A 314 6.54 7.41 -22.77
N SER A 315 7.64 6.72 -22.43
CA SER A 315 8.57 6.16 -23.41
C SER A 315 8.25 4.70 -23.74
N SER A 316 8.34 4.34 -25.03
CA SER A 316 8.23 2.95 -25.50
C SER A 316 9.43 2.11 -25.05
N LEU A 317 9.20 0.84 -24.69
CA LEU A 317 10.29 -0.12 -24.46
C LEU A 317 10.94 -0.52 -25.79
N THR A 318 12.23 -0.23 -25.94
CA THR A 318 13.02 -0.56 -27.13
C THR A 318 14.31 -1.30 -26.75
N GLY A 319 14.88 -2.03 -27.72
CA GLY A 319 16.21 -2.64 -27.61
C GLY A 319 16.38 -3.60 -26.43
N THR A 320 17.49 -3.44 -25.71
CA THR A 320 17.91 -4.33 -24.61
C THR A 320 16.91 -4.39 -23.47
N LEU A 321 16.33 -3.26 -23.03
CA LEU A 321 15.40 -3.25 -21.89
C LEU A 321 14.12 -4.05 -22.17
N LEU A 322 13.63 -4.05 -23.42
CA LEU A 322 12.50 -4.89 -23.82
C LEU A 322 12.86 -6.38 -23.74
N LYS A 323 14.05 -6.76 -24.24
CA LYS A 323 14.55 -8.15 -24.20
C LYS A 323 14.81 -8.63 -22.77
N GLU A 324 15.50 -7.83 -21.95
CA GLU A 324 15.71 -8.09 -20.53
C GLU A 324 14.37 -8.33 -19.82
N SER A 325 13.35 -7.51 -20.11
CA SER A 325 12.01 -7.63 -19.50
C SER A 325 11.28 -8.90 -19.94
N ALA A 326 11.35 -9.23 -21.23
CA ALA A 326 10.82 -10.48 -21.78
C ALA A 326 11.52 -11.72 -21.20
N ASP A 327 12.81 -11.63 -20.87
CA ASP A 327 13.57 -12.70 -20.19
C ASP A 327 13.32 -12.74 -18.67
N ALA A 328 12.93 -11.62 -18.05
CA ALA A 328 12.64 -11.49 -16.62
C ALA A 328 11.26 -12.04 -16.24
N VAL A 329 10.21 -11.73 -17.02
CA VAL A 329 8.82 -12.13 -16.72
C VAL A 329 8.65 -13.66 -16.56
N PRO A 330 9.20 -14.53 -17.44
CA PRO A 330 9.15 -15.98 -17.26
C PRO A 330 9.89 -16.47 -16.00
N LYS A 331 10.97 -15.80 -15.57
CA LYS A 331 11.70 -16.13 -14.34
C LYS A 331 10.89 -15.81 -13.08
N LEU A 332 10.07 -14.75 -13.13
CA LEU A 332 9.09 -14.44 -12.10
C LEU A 332 7.94 -15.46 -12.07
N ALA A 333 7.47 -15.90 -13.24
CA ALA A 333 6.31 -16.79 -13.38
C ALA A 333 6.59 -18.29 -13.16
N LYS A 334 7.80 -18.80 -13.45
CA LYS A 334 8.14 -20.23 -13.33
C LYS A 334 8.61 -20.66 -11.94
N GLY A 335 8.95 -19.72 -11.06
CA GLY A 335 9.55 -20.02 -9.76
C GLY A 335 8.52 -20.51 -8.74
N GLY A 336 8.20 -21.81 -8.77
CA GLY A 336 7.36 -22.50 -7.79
C GLY A 336 7.82 -22.27 -6.35
N ALA A 337 6.87 -22.37 -5.41
CA ALA A 337 7.10 -21.94 -4.03
C ALA A 337 7.93 -22.97 -3.23
N PRO A 338 9.15 -22.63 -2.75
CA PRO A 338 9.65 -23.25 -1.53
C PRO A 338 8.74 -22.81 -0.38
N LYS A 339 8.32 -23.75 0.48
CA LYS A 339 7.70 -23.36 1.75
C LYS A 339 8.74 -22.57 2.55
N LEU A 340 8.41 -21.34 2.94
CA LEU A 340 9.08 -20.71 4.07
C LEU A 340 8.82 -21.61 5.28
N THR A 341 9.87 -22.22 5.83
CA THR A 341 9.82 -22.94 7.11
C THR A 341 9.87 -21.93 8.26
N THR A 342 8.96 -20.96 8.23
CA THR A 342 8.68 -19.99 9.29
C THR A 342 7.25 -20.14 9.79
N THR A 343 6.71 -21.37 9.76
CA THR A 343 5.59 -21.71 10.65
C THR A 343 6.00 -21.37 12.07
N VAL A 344 5.37 -20.36 12.65
CA VAL A 344 5.44 -20.06 14.08
C VAL A 344 5.17 -21.38 14.81
N ASP A 345 6.06 -21.79 15.72
CA ASP A 345 5.94 -23.14 16.31
C ASP A 345 4.59 -23.28 17.03
N GLN A 346 4.03 -24.50 17.05
CA GLN A 346 2.68 -24.73 17.57
C GLN A 346 2.51 -24.18 19.00
N VAL A 347 3.56 -24.28 19.81
CA VAL A 347 3.65 -23.72 21.18
C VAL A 347 3.47 -22.20 21.17
N THR A 348 4.12 -21.49 20.26
CA THR A 348 4.04 -20.03 20.12
C THR A 348 2.71 -19.59 19.50
N ALA A 349 2.14 -20.37 18.58
CA ALA A 349 0.81 -20.13 18.02
C ALA A 349 -0.30 -20.33 19.07
N ASP A 350 -0.16 -21.33 19.94
CA ASP A 350 -1.10 -21.59 21.04
C ASP A 350 -0.93 -20.56 22.17
N LEU A 351 0.30 -20.16 22.51
CA LEU A 351 0.58 -19.03 23.41
C LEU A 351 -0.04 -17.73 22.86
N TRP A 352 0.00 -17.48 21.55
CA TRP A 352 -0.65 -16.32 20.96
C TRP A 352 -2.17 -16.40 21.03
N ARG A 353 -2.76 -17.60 20.90
CA ARG A 353 -4.20 -17.81 21.11
C ARG A 353 -4.61 -17.57 22.56
N GLU A 354 -3.78 -17.98 23.53
CA GLU A 354 -3.96 -17.67 24.95
C GLU A 354 -3.91 -16.14 25.20
N LEU A 355 -2.83 -15.49 24.76
CA LEU A 355 -2.60 -14.05 24.93
C LEU A 355 -3.71 -13.20 24.28
N SER A 356 -4.12 -13.52 23.05
CA SER A 356 -5.20 -12.81 22.35
C SER A 356 -6.61 -13.14 22.86
N SER A 357 -6.78 -14.29 23.51
CA SER A 357 -8.00 -14.59 24.27
C SER A 357 -8.10 -13.69 25.51
N ALA A 358 -7.02 -13.62 26.31
CA ALA A 358 -6.91 -12.81 27.52
C ALA A 358 -6.85 -11.28 27.27
N HIS A 359 -6.34 -10.86 26.12
CA HIS A 359 -6.15 -9.46 25.76
C HIS A 359 -6.75 -9.18 24.38
N THR A 360 -7.99 -8.72 24.36
CA THR A 360 -8.78 -8.45 23.14
C THR A 360 -8.06 -7.55 22.13
N VAL A 361 -7.24 -6.62 22.61
CA VAL A 361 -6.43 -5.70 21.79
C VAL A 361 -5.42 -6.41 20.88
N LEU A 362 -5.01 -7.65 21.20
CA LEU A 362 -4.10 -8.44 20.36
C LEU A 362 -4.83 -9.19 19.23
N ARG A 363 -6.17 -9.24 19.23
CA ARG A 363 -6.95 -9.97 18.21
C ARG A 363 -6.93 -9.30 16.83
N SER A 364 -6.46 -8.06 16.74
CA SER A 364 -6.23 -7.34 15.48
C SER A 364 -4.86 -7.62 14.84
N LEU A 365 -3.99 -8.36 15.53
CA LEU A 365 -2.65 -8.70 15.09
C LEU A 365 -2.60 -10.08 14.44
N ASP A 366 -1.84 -10.22 13.35
CA ASP A 366 -1.68 -11.46 12.61
C ASP A 366 -0.36 -12.19 12.95
N GLU A 367 -0.09 -13.26 12.20
CA GLU A 367 1.11 -14.08 12.36
C GLU A 367 2.38 -13.34 11.88
N PRO A 368 2.39 -12.63 10.73
CA PRO A 368 3.44 -11.67 10.39
C PRO A 368 3.76 -10.61 11.46
N ALA A 369 2.75 -10.05 12.15
CA ALA A 369 2.99 -9.13 13.27
C ALA A 369 3.69 -9.84 14.45
N LEU A 370 3.28 -11.07 14.77
CA LEU A 370 3.92 -11.91 15.78
C LEU A 370 5.37 -12.27 15.40
N GLU A 371 5.63 -12.65 14.14
CA GLU A 371 6.99 -12.88 13.61
C GLU A 371 7.88 -11.65 13.81
N ARG A 372 7.37 -10.45 13.46
CA ARG A 372 8.10 -9.17 13.65
C ARG A 372 8.41 -8.87 15.11
N ILE A 373 7.45 -9.08 16.01
CA ILE A 373 7.68 -8.92 17.45
C ILE A 373 8.79 -9.86 17.92
N LEU A 374 8.69 -11.16 17.62
CA LEU A 374 9.65 -12.18 18.05
C LEU A 374 11.05 -11.99 17.44
N ALA A 375 11.16 -11.41 16.24
CA ALA A 375 12.44 -11.14 15.57
C ALA A 375 13.37 -10.17 16.34
N LYS A 376 12.82 -9.31 17.22
CA LYS A 376 13.59 -8.46 18.15
C LYS A 376 14.31 -9.26 19.25
N GLY A 377 14.05 -10.56 19.37
CA GLY A 377 14.71 -11.44 20.33
C GLY A 377 14.29 -11.21 21.78
N PRO A 378 15.00 -11.80 22.75
CA PRO A 378 14.53 -11.93 24.14
C PRO A 378 14.65 -10.65 25.01
N ASN A 379 14.89 -9.47 24.43
CA ASN A 379 14.84 -8.22 25.20
C ASN A 379 13.38 -7.79 25.39
N VAL A 380 12.88 -7.89 26.63
CA VAL A 380 11.50 -7.50 27.00
C VAL A 380 11.20 -6.04 26.63
N ASP A 381 12.17 -5.13 26.71
CA ASP A 381 11.94 -3.73 26.34
C ASP A 381 11.79 -3.54 24.82
N HIS A 382 12.56 -4.26 23.99
CA HIS A 382 12.38 -4.25 22.52
C HIS A 382 11.06 -4.94 22.12
N LEU A 383 10.71 -6.06 22.78
CA LEU A 383 9.46 -6.80 22.54
C LEU A 383 8.23 -5.94 22.84
N LYS A 384 8.25 -5.14 23.92
CA LYS A 384 7.18 -4.16 24.18
C LYS A 384 7.15 -3.04 23.13
N GLY A 385 8.32 -2.63 22.62
CA GLY A 385 8.45 -1.63 21.56
C GLY A 385 7.70 -2.05 20.30
N GLN A 386 8.14 -3.15 19.66
CA GLN A 386 7.49 -3.66 18.45
C GLN A 386 6.01 -4.00 18.69
N LEU A 387 5.67 -4.60 19.83
CA LEU A 387 4.26 -4.87 20.15
C LEU A 387 3.41 -3.59 20.21
N LEU A 388 3.99 -2.45 20.60
CA LEU A 388 3.30 -1.16 20.55
C LEU A 388 3.20 -0.64 19.11
N GLU A 389 4.24 -0.81 18.27
CA GLU A 389 4.23 -0.50 16.82
C GLU A 389 3.10 -1.25 16.08
N GLU A 390 3.01 -2.57 16.24
CA GLU A 390 1.98 -3.41 15.59
C GLU A 390 0.55 -3.01 16.03
N LEU A 391 0.40 -2.57 17.28
CA LEU A 391 -0.86 -2.03 17.81
C LEU A 391 -1.16 -0.60 17.33
N VAL A 392 -0.18 0.16 16.82
CA VAL A 392 -0.42 1.38 16.03
C VAL A 392 -0.99 0.99 14.67
N GLU A 393 -0.30 0.13 13.94
CA GLU A 393 -0.67 -0.28 12.58
C GLU A 393 -2.11 -0.83 12.55
N SER A 394 -2.38 -1.84 13.37
CA SER A 394 -3.69 -2.52 13.40
C SER A 394 -4.85 -1.64 13.89
N ARG A 395 -4.57 -0.52 14.58
CA ARG A 395 -5.59 0.49 14.93
C ARG A 395 -5.76 1.56 13.86
N LEU A 396 -4.67 2.06 13.28
CA LEU A 396 -4.72 3.18 12.34
C LEU A 396 -5.10 2.75 10.92
N VAL A 397 -4.61 1.62 10.40
CA VAL A 397 -4.91 1.17 9.04
C VAL A 397 -6.43 1.06 8.79
N PRO A 398 -7.25 0.46 9.69
CA PRO A 398 -8.71 0.50 9.56
C PRO A 398 -9.30 1.91 9.54
N TRP A 399 -8.72 2.86 10.27
CA TRP A 399 -9.22 4.24 10.30
C TRP A 399 -9.03 4.96 8.96
N LEU A 400 -7.95 4.66 8.23
CA LEU A 400 -7.64 5.27 6.91
C LEU A 400 -8.52 4.76 5.77
N SER A 401 -9.22 3.64 5.98
CA SER A 401 -10.32 3.24 5.07
C SER A 401 -11.53 4.17 5.18
N THR A 402 -11.64 4.96 6.26
CA THR A 402 -12.76 5.84 6.54
C THR A 402 -12.38 7.31 6.40
N ARG A 403 -13.35 8.15 5.99
CA ARG A 403 -13.21 9.61 6.06
C ARG A 403 -12.90 10.11 7.47
N HIS A 404 -13.32 9.37 8.50
CA HIS A 404 -13.17 9.74 9.90
C HIS A 404 -11.70 9.71 10.37
N GLY A 405 -10.84 8.85 9.80
CA GLY A 405 -9.44 8.71 10.24
C GLY A 405 -8.62 10.00 10.14
N GLY A 406 -8.75 10.73 9.03
CA GLY A 406 -8.07 12.03 8.84
C GLY A 406 -8.52 13.08 9.87
N PHE A 407 -9.82 13.16 10.15
CA PHE A 407 -10.36 14.04 11.21
C PHE A 407 -9.95 13.58 12.62
N ALA A 408 -9.92 12.26 12.89
CA ALA A 408 -9.51 11.71 14.18
C ALA A 408 -8.08 12.11 14.54
N LEU A 409 -7.17 12.01 13.57
CA LEU A 409 -5.76 12.42 13.68
C LEU A 409 -5.57 13.94 13.50
N GLY A 410 -6.59 14.67 13.05
CA GLY A 410 -6.51 16.11 12.80
C GLY A 410 -5.49 16.46 11.73
N ILE A 411 -5.51 15.71 10.62
CA ILE A 411 -4.61 15.83 9.48
C ILE A 411 -5.44 16.27 8.28
N ALA A 412 -5.09 17.43 7.71
CA ALA A 412 -5.73 17.94 6.51
C ALA A 412 -5.19 17.19 5.28
N ILE A 413 -6.09 16.55 4.53
CA ILE A 413 -5.78 15.81 3.30
C ILE A 413 -6.24 16.67 2.11
N PRO A 414 -5.42 16.90 1.08
CA PRO A 414 -5.89 17.54 -0.15
C PRO A 414 -6.99 16.71 -0.84
N ALA A 415 -7.91 17.36 -1.55
CA ALA A 415 -8.99 16.67 -2.25
C ALA A 415 -8.46 15.66 -3.29
N GLY A 416 -9.11 14.49 -3.39
CA GLY A 416 -8.68 13.40 -4.27
C GLY A 416 -7.39 12.68 -3.83
N LYS A 417 -6.88 12.94 -2.63
CA LYS A 417 -5.74 12.21 -2.05
C LYS A 417 -6.20 11.28 -0.93
N LYS A 418 -5.54 10.13 -0.81
CA LYS A 418 -5.73 9.15 0.27
C LYS A 418 -4.49 9.13 1.18
N LEU A 419 -4.72 8.96 2.48
CA LEU A 419 -3.64 8.69 3.44
C LEU A 419 -3.29 7.20 3.45
N GLU A 420 -2.00 6.90 3.45
CA GLU A 420 -1.41 5.58 3.66
C GLU A 420 -0.56 5.59 4.94
N PHE A 421 -0.71 4.56 5.78
CA PHE A 421 0.21 4.30 6.89
C PHE A 421 1.31 3.38 6.39
N ILE A 422 2.55 3.70 6.75
CA ILE A 422 3.73 2.92 6.44
C ILE A 422 4.33 2.51 7.80
N PRO A 423 4.40 1.20 8.12
CA PRO A 423 4.98 0.72 9.38
C PRO A 423 6.48 0.99 9.47
N GLY A 424 6.98 1.27 10.69
CA GLY A 424 8.38 1.61 10.96
C GLY A 424 9.39 0.62 10.37
N HIS A 425 9.12 -0.68 10.47
CA HIS A 425 9.99 -1.74 9.93
C HIS A 425 10.22 -1.69 8.41
N LEU A 426 9.37 -0.97 7.66
CA LEU A 426 9.55 -0.72 6.21
C LEU A 426 10.29 0.59 5.90
N ILE A 427 10.40 1.52 6.85
CA ILE A 427 10.88 2.90 6.63
C ILE A 427 12.36 3.00 6.98
N ARG A 428 13.21 3.11 5.96
CA ARG A 428 14.67 3.22 6.13
C ARG A 428 15.23 4.49 5.48
N ASP A 429 16.30 5.02 6.06
CA ASP A 429 17.11 6.06 5.44
C ASP A 429 17.93 5.49 4.27
N VAL A 430 18.67 6.36 3.56
CA VAL A 430 19.54 5.95 2.45
C VAL A 430 20.68 5.01 2.89
N ASN A 431 20.98 4.95 4.18
CA ASN A 431 21.99 4.10 4.82
C ASN A 431 21.41 2.78 5.40
N GLY A 432 20.13 2.48 5.13
CA GLY A 432 19.46 1.28 5.60
C GLY A 432 18.93 1.33 7.05
N ARG A 433 19.09 2.43 7.78
CA ARG A 433 18.68 2.58 9.19
C ARG A 433 17.18 2.87 9.29
N GLN A 434 16.47 2.24 10.22
CA GLN A 434 15.07 2.60 10.51
C GLN A 434 14.98 4.08 10.94
N LEU A 435 14.02 4.82 10.37
CA LEU A 435 13.87 6.27 10.61
C LEU A 435 12.90 6.62 11.76
N THR A 436 11.88 5.80 12.00
CA THR A 436 10.77 6.06 12.92
C THR A 436 9.93 4.80 13.09
N ASP A 437 8.99 4.80 14.03
CA ASP A 437 8.10 3.67 14.34
C ASP A 437 6.86 3.63 13.41
N GLY A 438 6.55 4.73 12.71
CA GLY A 438 5.60 4.74 11.60
C GLY A 438 5.43 6.10 10.92
N ILE A 439 5.04 6.11 9.65
CA ILE A 439 4.70 7.33 8.90
C ILE A 439 3.25 7.26 8.44
N LEU A 440 2.57 8.39 8.47
CA LEU A 440 1.34 8.61 7.72
C LEU A 440 1.60 9.64 6.62
N ALA A 441 1.33 9.26 5.38
CA ALA A 441 1.66 10.06 4.20
C ALA A 441 0.55 10.01 3.15
N TYR A 442 0.65 10.84 2.11
CA TYR A 442 -0.16 10.73 0.90
C TYR A 442 0.69 10.99 -0.34
N ARG A 443 0.27 10.47 -1.50
CA ARG A 443 1.04 10.57 -2.75
C ARG A 443 0.65 11.80 -3.56
N ASP A 444 1.63 12.63 -3.88
CA ASP A 444 1.45 13.79 -4.75
C ASP A 444 2.59 13.98 -5.74
N SER A 445 2.27 14.11 -7.03
CA SER A 445 3.24 14.44 -8.08
C SER A 445 4.48 13.53 -8.06
N GLY A 446 4.28 12.22 -7.92
CA GLY A 446 5.34 11.21 -7.77
C GLY A 446 6.05 11.17 -6.41
N ASN A 447 5.83 12.16 -5.54
CA ASN A 447 6.41 12.26 -4.21
C ASN A 447 5.48 11.66 -3.15
N LEU A 448 6.07 11.18 -2.06
CA LEU A 448 5.36 10.79 -0.84
C LEU A 448 5.41 11.96 0.16
N VAL A 449 4.28 12.60 0.40
CA VAL A 449 4.17 13.74 1.32
C VAL A 449 3.89 13.22 2.73
N ILE A 450 4.86 13.38 3.63
CA ILE A 450 4.76 12.98 5.02
C ILE A 450 3.83 13.97 5.73
N ALA A 451 2.70 13.46 6.26
CA ALA A 451 1.68 14.24 6.94
C ALA A 451 1.76 14.05 8.47
N ALA A 452 2.15 12.86 8.93
CA ALA A 452 2.48 12.61 10.32
C ALA A 452 3.57 11.52 10.50
N VAL A 453 4.20 11.54 11.68
CA VAL A 453 5.23 10.62 12.15
C VAL A 453 4.79 10.05 13.51
N PHE A 454 5.04 8.77 13.76
CA PHE A 454 4.56 8.04 14.93
C PHE A 454 5.74 7.42 15.69
N GLU A 455 5.75 7.60 17.01
CA GLU A 455 6.87 7.30 17.89
C GLU A 455 6.37 6.51 19.11
N ALA A 456 6.65 5.20 19.16
CA ALA A 456 6.08 4.23 20.07
C ALA A 456 6.90 4.10 21.37
N LYS A 457 6.44 4.73 22.45
CA LYS A 457 7.18 4.77 23.73
C LYS A 457 6.51 3.90 24.80
N ALA A 458 6.95 2.64 24.84
CA ALA A 458 6.47 1.56 25.70
C ALA A 458 6.78 1.69 27.22
N GLY A 459 7.13 2.87 27.73
CA GLY A 459 7.36 3.08 29.14
C GLY A 459 8.15 4.34 29.52
N LYS A 460 8.39 4.50 30.82
CA LYS A 460 9.01 5.68 31.44
C LYS A 460 10.50 5.90 31.12
N ARG A 461 11.22 4.87 30.62
CA ARG A 461 12.59 5.00 30.09
C ARG A 461 12.57 5.61 28.68
N ALA A 462 11.97 4.90 27.71
CA ALA A 462 11.72 5.39 26.35
C ALA A 462 11.09 6.81 26.28
N ALA A 463 10.18 7.13 27.22
CA ALA A 463 9.59 8.48 27.31
C ALA A 463 10.57 9.61 27.68
N ARG A 464 11.80 9.31 28.12
CA ARG A 464 12.84 10.31 28.45
C ARG A 464 13.79 10.59 27.29
N GLU A 465 13.99 9.62 26.41
CA GLU A 465 14.96 9.65 25.29
C GLU A 465 14.58 10.66 24.18
N LEU A 466 13.37 11.22 24.24
CA LEU A 466 12.94 12.32 23.39
C LEU A 466 13.78 13.61 23.56
N SER A 467 14.52 13.78 24.66
CA SER A 467 15.35 14.98 24.88
C SER A 467 16.77 14.68 25.37
N HIS A 468 17.77 15.16 24.62
CA HIS A 468 19.18 15.35 25.01
C HIS A 468 19.70 14.53 26.20
N SER A 469 20.26 13.35 25.92
CA SER A 469 21.18 12.68 26.83
C SER A 469 22.46 13.53 26.99
N LYS A 470 22.52 14.36 28.05
CA LYS A 470 23.67 15.25 28.36
C LYS A 470 24.91 14.48 28.87
N GLY A 471 25.15 13.28 28.35
CA GLY A 471 26.14 12.32 28.82
C GLY A 471 27.11 11.83 27.73
N GLY A 472 28.17 11.18 28.19
CA GLY A 472 28.96 10.24 27.38
C GLY A 472 28.49 8.81 27.61
N ILE A 473 29.00 7.86 26.82
CA ILE A 473 28.77 6.41 27.04
C ILE A 473 29.20 6.01 28.47
N SER A 474 30.25 6.66 29.00
CA SER A 474 30.75 6.49 30.37
C SER A 474 29.81 6.96 31.50
N SER A 475 28.73 7.68 31.18
CA SER A 475 27.70 8.12 32.15
C SER A 475 26.41 7.31 32.10
N LEU A 476 26.33 6.30 31.23
CA LEU A 476 25.20 5.37 31.17
C LEU A 476 25.29 4.36 32.32
N THR A 477 24.15 4.04 32.94
CA THR A 477 24.04 2.92 33.88
C THR A 477 24.24 1.58 33.16
N LYS A 478 24.46 0.49 33.93
CA LYS A 478 24.61 -0.86 33.34
C LYS A 478 23.40 -1.27 32.49
N ASP A 479 22.19 -0.88 32.91
CA ASP A 479 20.95 -1.07 32.16
C ASP A 479 20.99 -0.32 30.81
N GLU A 480 21.24 1.00 30.85
CA GLU A 480 21.25 1.86 29.66
C GLU A 480 22.38 1.48 28.68
N LEU A 481 23.51 0.99 29.19
CA LEU A 481 24.60 0.45 28.36
C LEU A 481 24.22 -0.89 27.71
N ALA A 482 23.44 -1.75 28.39
CA ALA A 482 22.93 -2.99 27.82
C ALA A 482 21.83 -2.73 26.77
N GLU A 483 20.96 -1.75 27.01
CA GLU A 483 19.92 -1.27 26.09
C GLU A 483 20.55 -0.65 24.83
N LEU A 484 21.55 0.24 24.99
CA LEU A 484 22.37 0.78 23.90
C LEU A 484 23.09 -0.34 23.11
N ARG A 485 23.66 -1.35 23.78
CA ARG A 485 24.34 -2.47 23.13
C ARG A 485 23.37 -3.38 22.38
N ALA A 486 22.13 -3.52 22.84
CA ALA A 486 21.09 -4.27 22.15
C ALA A 486 20.60 -3.51 20.90
N ASN A 487 20.28 -2.22 21.02
CA ASN A 487 19.92 -1.37 19.87
C ASN A 487 21.03 -1.32 18.81
N ALA A 488 22.29 -1.20 19.23
CA ALA A 488 23.45 -1.28 18.34
C ALA A 488 23.59 -2.66 17.68
N LYS A 489 23.20 -3.75 18.35
CA LYS A 489 23.23 -5.11 17.80
C LYS A 489 22.19 -5.31 16.71
N ASP A 490 20.98 -4.78 16.87
CA ASP A 490 19.94 -4.89 15.86
C ASP A 490 20.30 -4.04 14.62
N VAL A 491 20.79 -2.81 14.79
CA VAL A 491 21.35 -2.00 13.68
C VAL A 491 22.56 -2.70 13.01
N TRP A 492 23.42 -3.37 13.78
CA TRP A 492 24.55 -4.13 13.24
C TRP A 492 24.11 -5.35 12.43
N ARG A 493 23.04 -6.06 12.84
CA ARG A 493 22.43 -7.17 12.07
C ARG A 493 21.85 -6.66 10.75
N ASP A 494 21.08 -5.58 10.79
CA ASP A 494 20.48 -4.99 9.58
C ASP A 494 21.55 -4.56 8.57
N LEU A 495 22.60 -3.86 9.02
CA LEU A 495 23.71 -3.44 8.16
C LEU A 495 24.52 -4.64 7.62
N ARG A 496 24.71 -5.70 8.42
CA ARG A 496 25.33 -6.97 8.00
C ARG A 496 24.52 -7.63 6.89
N ASP A 497 23.20 -7.69 7.07
CA ASP A 497 22.30 -8.42 6.18
C ASP A 497 21.98 -7.62 4.91
N GLU A 498 21.95 -6.28 4.96
CA GLU A 498 22.00 -5.44 3.74
C GLU A 498 23.32 -5.63 2.97
N ALA A 499 24.48 -5.63 3.65
CA ALA A 499 25.78 -5.83 3.00
C ALA A 499 25.88 -7.22 2.33
N LYS A 500 25.46 -8.27 3.04
CA LYS A 500 25.31 -9.65 2.52
C LYS A 500 24.38 -9.71 1.31
N ALA A 501 23.21 -9.05 1.38
CA ALA A 501 22.26 -8.98 0.27
C ALA A 501 22.73 -8.11 -0.92
N ALA A 502 23.76 -7.27 -0.72
CA ALA A 502 24.43 -6.47 -1.74
C ALA A 502 25.75 -7.09 -2.25
N GLY A 503 26.13 -8.28 -1.77
CA GLY A 503 27.39 -8.95 -2.13
C GLY A 503 28.66 -8.25 -1.62
N LYS A 504 28.54 -7.36 -0.62
CA LYS A 504 29.66 -6.57 -0.08
C LYS A 504 30.19 -7.17 1.23
N PRO A 505 31.51 -7.17 1.47
CA PRO A 505 32.07 -7.58 2.76
C PRO A 505 31.64 -6.59 3.86
N PHE A 506 31.25 -7.12 5.02
CA PHE A 506 30.82 -6.32 6.16
C PHE A 506 31.89 -6.31 7.26
N THR A 507 32.44 -5.13 7.55
CA THR A 507 33.64 -4.98 8.40
C THR A 507 33.42 -4.17 9.68
N LYS A 508 32.28 -3.49 9.86
CA LYS A 508 31.98 -2.73 11.09
C LYS A 508 31.84 -3.67 12.29
N LYS A 509 32.43 -3.33 13.44
CA LYS A 509 32.21 -4.07 14.69
C LYS A 509 31.00 -3.52 15.44
N LEU A 510 30.45 -4.32 16.35
CA LEU A 510 29.33 -3.90 17.20
C LEU A 510 29.65 -2.63 17.98
N ASP A 511 30.85 -2.53 18.56
CA ASP A 511 31.25 -1.37 19.36
C ASP A 511 31.46 -0.09 18.53
N ASP A 512 31.71 -0.22 17.22
CA ASP A 512 31.78 0.94 16.31
C ASP A 512 30.38 1.46 16.00
N VAL A 513 29.45 0.56 15.70
CA VAL A 513 28.02 0.88 15.55
C VAL A 513 27.47 1.48 16.85
N MET A 514 27.88 0.96 18.01
CA MET A 514 27.47 1.47 19.33
C MET A 514 27.97 2.90 19.60
N LYS A 515 29.20 3.24 19.16
CA LYS A 515 29.73 4.62 19.22
C LYS A 515 29.00 5.55 18.25
N GLU A 516 28.79 5.13 17.00
CA GLU A 516 28.01 5.90 16.01
C GLU A 516 26.60 6.19 16.52
N TYR A 517 25.94 5.17 17.09
CA TYR A 517 24.61 5.28 17.66
C TYR A 517 24.60 6.30 18.80
N ALA A 518 25.43 6.11 19.83
CA ALA A 518 25.50 6.99 21.00
C ALA A 518 25.93 8.44 20.68
N LEU A 519 26.69 8.69 19.61
CA LEU A 519 26.95 10.04 19.13
C LEU A 519 25.70 10.67 18.51
N SER A 520 24.91 9.91 17.75
CA SER A 520 23.64 10.37 17.18
C SER A 520 22.53 10.57 18.23
N GLU A 521 22.54 9.80 19.32
CA GLU A 521 21.57 9.89 20.43
C GLU A 521 21.50 11.29 21.07
N ARG A 522 22.59 12.05 21.02
CA ARG A 522 22.74 13.33 21.72
C ARG A 522 21.75 14.41 21.31
N GLY A 523 21.12 14.32 20.14
CA GLY A 523 20.07 15.25 19.69
C GLY A 523 18.72 15.08 20.41
N GLY A 524 18.45 13.92 21.03
CA GLY A 524 17.08 13.47 21.30
C GLY A 524 16.43 12.86 20.05
N GLN A 525 15.53 11.89 20.21
CA GLN A 525 15.01 11.11 19.07
C GLN A 525 14.23 11.97 18.05
N VAL A 526 13.11 12.58 18.45
CA VAL A 526 12.24 13.34 17.53
C VAL A 526 12.99 14.43 16.76
N ARG A 527 13.91 15.15 17.42
CA ARG A 527 14.76 16.14 16.76
C ARG A 527 15.65 15.52 15.68
N ARG A 528 16.32 14.41 15.98
CA ARG A 528 17.18 13.67 15.05
C ARG A 528 16.39 13.15 13.85
N ASP A 529 15.14 12.74 14.05
CA ASP A 529 14.30 12.21 12.98
C ASP A 529 13.66 13.33 12.15
N ILE A 530 13.39 14.50 12.75
CA ILE A 530 13.17 15.76 12.02
C ILE A 530 14.40 16.11 11.18
N GLU A 531 15.61 16.09 11.75
CA GLU A 531 16.85 16.43 11.06
C GLU A 531 17.13 15.45 9.90
N ARG A 532 17.03 14.14 10.11
CA ARG A 532 17.13 13.11 9.05
C ARG A 532 16.09 13.28 7.94
N LEU A 533 14.85 13.64 8.29
CA LEU A 533 13.80 13.93 7.31
C LEU A 533 13.94 15.34 6.69
N ALA A 534 14.83 16.21 7.18
CA ALA A 534 15.02 17.59 6.73
C ALA A 534 16.36 17.88 6.02
N GLU A 535 17.46 17.20 6.34
CA GLU A 535 18.70 17.20 5.53
C GLU A 535 18.38 16.74 4.11
N ALA A 536 17.66 15.62 4.06
CA ALA A 536 16.73 15.19 3.03
C ALA A 536 16.10 16.32 2.17
N THR A 537 15.46 17.32 2.80
CA THR A 537 14.65 18.35 2.11
C THR A 537 15.45 19.49 1.45
N ALA A 538 16.80 19.46 1.50
CA ALA A 538 17.62 20.35 0.69
C ALA A 538 17.52 20.06 -0.83
N GLY A 539 16.87 18.96 -1.22
CA GLY A 539 16.47 18.65 -2.60
C GLY A 539 15.27 17.69 -2.63
N THR A 540 15.13 16.91 -3.71
CA THR A 540 14.21 15.75 -3.70
C THR A 540 14.79 14.64 -2.84
N SER A 541 14.58 14.75 -1.53
CA SER A 541 14.80 13.71 -0.52
C SER A 541 14.33 12.34 -1.01
N LYS A 542 14.98 11.26 -0.55
CA LYS A 542 14.47 9.89 -0.67
C LYS A 542 14.49 9.18 0.68
N ILE A 543 13.45 8.38 0.92
CA ILE A 543 13.49 7.29 1.90
C ILE A 543 13.39 5.95 1.16
N ARG A 544 13.84 4.86 1.79
CA ARG A 544 13.57 3.51 1.33
C ARG A 544 12.31 2.99 2.03
N VAL A 545 11.29 2.63 1.25
CA VAL A 545 10.07 1.95 1.72
C VAL A 545 10.14 0.49 1.25
N GLY A 546 10.42 -0.42 2.18
CA GLY A 546 10.70 -1.82 1.86
C GLY A 546 11.94 -1.94 0.96
N SER A 547 11.72 -2.21 -0.33
CA SER A 547 12.79 -2.30 -1.34
C SER A 547 12.80 -1.15 -2.36
N GLN A 548 11.90 -0.17 -2.25
CA GLN A 548 11.79 0.95 -3.19
C GLN A 548 12.33 2.23 -2.59
N GLU A 549 13.14 2.98 -3.32
CA GLU A 549 13.53 4.35 -2.93
C GLU A 549 12.51 5.34 -3.51
N ILE A 550 11.78 6.01 -2.61
CA ILE A 550 10.64 6.87 -2.95
C ILE A 550 11.01 8.31 -2.58
N PRO A 551 10.84 9.29 -3.49
CA PRO A 551 11.11 10.68 -3.15
C PRO A 551 10.07 11.22 -2.16
N VAL A 552 10.50 11.92 -1.12
CA VAL A 552 9.61 12.43 -0.06
C VAL A 552 9.55 13.95 -0.01
N ARG A 553 8.41 14.47 0.45
CA ARG A 553 8.25 15.86 0.89
C ARG A 553 7.90 15.85 2.38
N PHE A 554 8.70 16.55 3.16
CA PHE A 554 8.54 16.71 4.61
C PHE A 554 8.58 18.20 4.96
N SER A 555 7.96 18.59 6.08
CA SER A 555 7.96 19.97 6.54
C SER A 555 7.75 20.00 8.07
N PRO A 556 8.78 20.31 8.88
CA PRO A 556 8.70 20.19 10.35
C PRO A 556 7.52 20.95 10.98
N THR A 557 7.08 22.05 10.37
CA THR A 557 5.98 22.90 10.84
C THR A 557 4.59 22.44 10.37
N LYS A 558 4.50 21.53 9.39
CA LYS A 558 3.24 20.98 8.85
C LYS A 558 3.02 19.51 9.19
N THR A 559 4.09 18.73 9.33
CA THR A 559 4.05 17.35 9.81
C THR A 559 3.60 17.31 11.27
N LYS A 560 2.70 16.40 11.61
CA LYS A 560 2.32 16.14 13.01
C LYS A 560 3.10 14.96 13.60
N PHE A 561 3.56 15.09 14.84
CA PHE A 561 4.23 14.02 15.58
C PHE A 561 3.28 13.37 16.59
N PHE A 562 3.22 12.05 16.64
CA PHE A 562 2.41 11.29 17.59
C PHE A 562 3.30 10.47 18.52
N GLY A 563 3.37 10.87 19.78
CA GLY A 563 3.91 10.00 20.83
C GLY A 563 2.87 8.92 21.16
N VAL A 564 3.11 7.67 20.78
CA VAL A 564 2.20 6.56 21.05
C VAL A 564 2.57 5.86 22.34
N VAL A 565 1.59 5.65 23.22
CA VAL A 565 1.82 5.22 24.62
C VAL A 565 0.76 4.23 25.13
N PRO A 566 1.05 3.44 26.18
CA PRO A 566 0.03 2.76 26.96
C PRO A 566 -0.98 3.73 27.63
N ARG A 567 -2.26 3.35 27.73
CA ARG A 567 -3.36 4.22 28.25
C ARG A 567 -3.23 4.65 29.71
N ASP A 568 -2.31 4.06 30.46
CA ASP A 568 -2.12 4.22 31.91
C ASP A 568 -0.86 5.02 32.30
N LEU A 569 -0.16 5.64 31.34
CA LEU A 569 0.97 6.50 31.69
C LEU A 569 0.57 7.64 32.62
N SER A 570 1.37 7.87 33.66
CA SER A 570 1.12 8.92 34.63
C SER A 570 1.07 10.31 33.98
N ALA A 571 0.19 11.19 34.48
CA ALA A 571 0.10 12.57 34.01
C ALA A 571 1.44 13.33 34.10
N LYS A 572 2.33 12.95 35.02
CA LYS A 572 3.70 13.49 35.10
C LYS A 572 4.55 13.06 33.90
N THR A 573 4.50 11.78 33.49
CA THR A 573 5.17 11.29 32.27
C THR A 573 4.61 11.98 31.03
N ILE A 574 3.29 12.09 30.92
CA ILE A 574 2.61 12.77 29.80
C ILE A 574 3.04 14.24 29.73
N LYS A 575 3.02 14.98 30.84
CA LYS A 575 3.50 16.38 30.88
C LYS A 575 4.99 16.52 30.55
N THR A 576 5.82 15.52 30.85
CA THR A 576 7.23 15.50 30.40
C THR A 576 7.31 15.34 28.89
N LEU A 577 6.60 14.38 28.29
CA LEU A 577 6.50 14.20 26.83
C LEU A 577 6.01 15.47 26.13
N GLU A 578 4.90 16.05 26.61
CA GLU A 578 4.35 17.32 26.11
C GLU A 578 5.39 18.47 26.18
N GLY A 579 6.12 18.58 27.29
CA GLY A 579 7.14 19.61 27.48
C GLY A 579 8.38 19.43 26.60
N GLN A 580 8.79 18.19 26.33
CA GLN A 580 9.91 17.89 25.43
C GLN A 580 9.54 18.21 23.97
N LEU A 581 8.39 17.71 23.50
CA LEU A 581 7.93 17.91 22.13
C LEU A 581 7.61 19.38 21.81
N ALA A 582 7.17 20.15 22.81
CA ALA A 582 6.95 21.60 22.67
C ALA A 582 8.25 22.39 22.43
N ALA A 583 9.41 21.91 22.90
CA ALA A 583 10.69 22.59 22.71
C ALA A 583 11.14 22.60 21.24
N GLU A 584 10.84 21.53 20.51
CA GLU A 584 11.17 21.36 19.09
C GLU A 584 10.25 22.16 18.14
N LYS A 585 9.27 22.90 18.67
CA LYS A 585 8.31 23.76 17.93
C LYS A 585 7.47 23.03 16.86
N VAL A 586 7.42 21.70 16.88
CA VAL A 586 6.57 20.89 16.00
C VAL A 586 5.14 20.78 16.51
N THR A 587 4.19 20.51 15.60
CA THR A 587 2.84 20.12 16.02
C THR A 587 2.90 18.68 16.51
N TYR A 588 2.52 18.43 17.77
CA TYR A 588 2.53 17.09 18.34
C TYR A 588 1.25 16.75 19.10
N GLU A 589 0.96 15.46 19.24
CA GLU A 589 -0.09 14.90 20.08
C GLU A 589 0.38 13.59 20.74
N ILE A 590 -0.33 13.12 21.77
CA ILE A 590 -0.02 11.84 22.45
C ILE A 590 -1.22 10.91 22.29
N LEU A 591 -1.01 9.79 21.61
CA LEU A 591 -2.03 8.78 21.30
C LEU A 591 -1.88 7.60 22.26
N GLY A 592 -2.85 7.39 23.14
CA GLY A 592 -2.92 6.16 23.94
C GLY A 592 -3.41 4.99 23.11
N LEU A 593 -2.90 3.79 23.36
CA LEU A 593 -3.43 2.50 22.87
C LEU A 593 -4.14 1.75 24.00
N ASP A 594 -5.10 0.86 23.70
CA ASP A 594 -5.94 0.19 24.71
C ASP A 594 -5.24 -0.95 25.49
N ILE A 595 -4.01 -0.69 25.92
CA ILE A 595 -3.13 -1.59 26.67
C ILE A 595 -2.50 -0.83 27.82
N THR A 596 -2.31 -1.50 28.96
CA THR A 596 -1.60 -0.91 30.12
C THR A 596 -0.12 -1.21 30.03
N ALA A 597 0.75 -0.38 30.60
CA ALA A 597 2.20 -0.62 30.64
C ALA A 597 2.54 -1.91 31.42
N SER A 598 1.70 -2.28 32.40
CA SER A 598 1.78 -3.56 33.11
C SER A 598 1.45 -4.74 32.19
N THR A 599 0.31 -4.70 31.49
CA THR A 599 -0.12 -5.72 30.52
C THR A 599 0.89 -5.87 29.38
N LEU A 600 1.37 -4.76 28.81
CA LEU A 600 2.39 -4.75 27.76
C LEU A 600 3.67 -5.47 28.22
N LYS A 601 4.13 -5.20 29.46
CA LYS A 601 5.27 -5.91 30.06
C LYS A 601 4.99 -7.39 30.30
N GLN A 602 3.79 -7.77 30.74
CA GLN A 602 3.40 -9.17 30.96
C GLN A 602 3.41 -9.98 29.65
N ILE A 603 2.87 -9.41 28.57
CA ILE A 603 2.87 -10.05 27.24
C ILE A 603 4.31 -10.20 26.73
N ALA A 604 5.09 -9.12 26.74
CA ALA A 604 6.49 -9.16 26.30
C ALA A 604 7.36 -10.14 27.13
N ALA A 605 7.08 -10.28 28.43
CA ALA A 605 7.75 -11.28 29.28
C ALA A 605 7.36 -12.73 28.89
N LYS A 606 6.11 -13.00 28.51
CA LYS A 606 5.69 -14.32 27.98
C LYS A 606 6.30 -14.62 26.61
N LEU A 607 6.45 -13.61 25.74
CA LEU A 607 7.05 -13.75 24.42
C LEU A 607 8.58 -13.91 24.43
N LYS A 608 9.24 -13.65 25.57
CA LYS A 608 10.71 -13.73 25.71
C LYS A 608 11.32 -15.06 25.29
N GLU A 609 10.75 -16.19 25.74
CA GLU A 609 11.34 -17.51 25.46
C GLU A 609 11.11 -17.98 24.01
N PRO A 610 9.92 -17.80 23.38
CA PRO A 610 9.77 -17.90 21.93
C PRO A 610 10.76 -17.03 21.14
N ALA A 611 10.97 -15.78 21.56
CA ALA A 611 11.90 -14.87 20.90
C ALA A 611 13.38 -15.29 21.10
N ALA A 612 13.73 -15.90 22.23
CA ALA A 612 15.03 -16.53 22.45
C ALA A 612 15.25 -17.70 21.47
N LYS A 613 14.28 -18.62 21.38
CA LYS A 613 14.33 -19.77 20.46
C LYS A 613 14.53 -19.32 19.01
N LEU A 614 13.71 -18.37 18.54
CA LEU A 614 13.80 -17.83 17.19
C LEU A 614 15.17 -17.17 16.93
N ALA A 615 15.70 -16.42 17.90
CA ALA A 615 17.03 -15.81 17.81
C ALA A 615 18.18 -16.84 17.83
N THR A 616 17.99 -18.03 18.42
CA THR A 616 18.96 -19.14 18.35
C THR A 616 18.83 -20.02 17.11
N ALA A 617 17.67 -20.03 16.45
CA ALA A 617 17.41 -20.79 15.22
C ALA A 617 17.82 -20.04 13.93
N ALA A 618 18.09 -18.73 14.05
CA ALA A 618 18.54 -17.89 12.93
C ALA A 618 20.07 -17.99 12.71
N PRO A 619 20.54 -18.35 11.50
CA PRO A 619 21.97 -18.46 11.16
C PRO A 619 22.68 -17.13 10.82
#